data_AF-A0A936DEY3-F1
#
_entry.id   AF-A0A936DEY3-F1
#
_cell.length_a   1.000
_cell.length_b   1.000
_cell.length_c   1.000
_cell.angle_alpha   90.00
_cell.angle_beta   90.00
_cell.angle_gamma   90.00
#
_symmetry.space_group_name_H-M   'P 1'
#
loop_
_entity.id
_entity.type
_entity.pdbx_description
1 polymer ?
#
loop_
_entity_poly.entity_id
_entity_poly.type
_entity_poly.pdbx_seq_one_letter_code
_entity_poly.pdbx_strand_id
1 'polypeptide(L)'
;MREATLYRSYSPGTPVLDTVADLVHSMGVLLLPVERAKLAAALGPSVHAYGFSAAGPSLPLLQEMLSVLQLAEYPFTWSVQDGQFLILRTDQTLPLPPVELSEATGMIGRPRRLDAGGVEVVSLLDARYAPGQQVALTSPDVTGVFRVEHVHHAGDTRGEGAFVSTLELRDFLEGIA
;
A
#
# COMPACT_ATOMS: atom_id res chain seq x y z
N MET A 1 6.62 2.33 12.04
CA MET A 1 7.48 3.32 11.34
C MET A 1 7.88 4.39 12.33
N ARG A 2 9.06 5.00 12.21
CA ARG A 2 9.47 6.09 13.11
C ARG A 2 9.00 7.43 12.56
N GLU A 3 8.58 8.33 13.44
CA GLU A 3 8.49 9.74 13.08
C GLU A 3 9.90 10.25 12.78
N ALA A 4 10.12 10.64 11.53
CA ALA A 4 11.44 11.00 11.04
C ALA A 4 11.37 12.31 10.26
N THR A 5 12.39 13.14 10.43
CA THR A 5 12.54 14.41 9.75
C THR A 5 13.80 14.38 8.92
N LEU A 6 13.73 14.84 7.67
CA LEU A 6 14.89 14.94 6.79
C LEU A 6 15.21 16.42 6.55
N TYR A 7 16.48 16.78 6.76
CA TYR A 7 17.04 18.09 6.40
C TYR A 7 18.22 17.85 5.49
N ARG A 8 17.99 17.91 4.17
CA ARG A 8 19.02 17.65 3.17
C ARG A 8 18.75 18.44 1.89
N SER A 9 19.81 19.05 1.37
CA SER A 9 19.79 19.67 0.04
C SER A 9 20.42 18.74 -0.99
N TYR A 10 19.80 18.73 -2.17
CA TYR A 10 20.17 17.97 -3.34
C TYR A 10 20.50 18.96 -4.46
N SER A 11 21.68 18.82 -5.05
CA SER A 11 22.13 19.69 -6.14
C SER A 11 21.33 19.45 -7.43
N PRO A 12 21.31 20.43 -8.36
CA PRO A 12 20.76 20.22 -9.70
C PRO A 12 21.31 18.94 -10.36
N GLY A 13 20.43 18.18 -11.02
CA GLY A 13 20.79 16.91 -11.67
C GLY A 13 20.76 15.68 -10.76
N THR A 14 20.50 15.84 -9.46
CA THR A 14 20.34 14.68 -8.57
C THR A 14 19.10 13.86 -8.95
N PRO A 15 19.19 12.52 -9.07
CA PRO A 15 18.03 11.68 -9.35
C PRO A 15 16.95 11.81 -8.28
N VAL A 16 15.69 11.94 -8.71
CA VAL A 16 14.53 11.96 -7.79
C VAL A 16 14.47 10.66 -6.97
N LEU A 17 14.91 9.55 -7.56
CA LEU A 17 15.01 8.24 -6.91
C LEU A 17 15.86 8.28 -5.64
N ASP A 18 16.97 9.03 -5.65
CA ASP A 18 17.86 9.09 -4.50
C ASP A 18 17.23 9.86 -3.34
N THR A 19 16.49 10.93 -3.63
CA THR A 19 15.69 11.65 -2.62
C THR A 19 14.59 10.79 -2.03
N VAL A 20 13.85 10.04 -2.87
CA VAL A 20 12.83 9.10 -2.40
C VAL A 20 13.46 8.01 -1.53
N ALA A 21 14.60 7.45 -1.95
CA ALA A 21 15.32 6.46 -1.17
C ALA A 21 15.77 7.03 0.18
N ASP A 22 16.32 8.24 0.22
CA ASP A 22 16.74 8.89 1.47
C ASP A 22 15.56 9.14 2.43
N LEU A 23 14.39 9.53 1.92
CA LEU A 23 13.15 9.68 2.70
C LEU A 23 12.66 8.33 3.26
N VAL A 24 12.71 7.25 2.47
CA VAL A 24 12.34 5.90 2.93
C VAL A 24 13.29 5.43 4.03
N HIS A 25 14.61 5.61 3.84
CA HIS A 25 15.61 5.22 4.83
C HIS A 25 15.51 6.04 6.12
N SER A 26 15.22 7.35 6.05
CA SER A 26 15.09 8.18 7.26
C SER A 26 13.96 7.70 8.17
N MET A 27 12.89 7.14 7.60
CA MET A 27 11.75 6.56 8.33
C MET A 27 12.05 5.19 8.96
N GLY A 28 13.26 4.64 8.74
CA GLY A 28 13.68 3.32 9.19
C GLY A 28 13.04 2.18 8.40
N VAL A 29 12.62 2.43 7.16
CA VAL A 29 11.99 1.45 6.28
C VAL A 29 13.02 0.96 5.25
N LEU A 30 13.02 -0.35 4.98
CA LEU A 30 13.91 -0.96 4.01
C LEU A 30 13.39 -0.74 2.59
N LEU A 31 14.22 -0.15 1.72
CA LEU A 31 13.99 -0.12 0.28
C LEU A 31 14.79 -1.23 -0.38
N LEU A 32 14.15 -2.37 -0.65
CA LEU A 32 14.82 -3.51 -1.29
C LEU A 32 15.23 -3.21 -2.75
N PRO A 33 16.25 -3.89 -3.29
CA PRO A 33 16.70 -3.67 -4.67
C PRO A 33 15.60 -3.80 -5.74
N VAL A 34 14.69 -4.76 -5.57
CA VAL A 34 13.55 -4.96 -6.49
C VAL A 34 12.58 -3.76 -6.47
N GLU A 35 12.30 -3.21 -5.29
CA GLU A 35 11.40 -2.06 -5.12
C GLU A 35 12.07 -0.77 -5.59
N ARG A 36 13.39 -0.63 -5.37
CA ARG A 36 14.19 0.45 -5.96
C ARG A 36 14.17 0.41 -7.49
N ALA A 37 14.25 -0.79 -8.09
CA ALA A 37 14.18 -0.96 -9.54
C ALA A 37 12.79 -0.59 -10.09
N LYS A 38 11.70 -0.95 -9.40
CA LYS A 38 10.34 -0.52 -9.76
C LYS A 38 10.19 1.00 -9.68
N LEU A 39 10.71 1.65 -8.63
CA LEU A 39 10.75 3.12 -8.56
C LEU A 39 11.53 3.72 -9.72
N ALA A 40 12.72 3.18 -10.01
CA ALA A 40 13.55 3.68 -11.10
C ALA A 40 12.82 3.60 -12.45
N ALA A 41 12.09 2.50 -12.69
CA ALA A 41 11.27 2.35 -13.89
C ALA A 41 10.11 3.35 -13.95
N ALA A 42 9.42 3.58 -12.82
CA ALA A 42 8.31 4.53 -12.74
C ALA A 42 8.77 6.00 -12.86
N LEU A 43 9.91 6.33 -12.27
CA LEU A 43 10.50 7.67 -12.28
C LEU A 43 11.18 8.02 -13.59
N GLY A 44 11.64 7.01 -14.36
CA GLY A 44 12.47 7.23 -15.52
C GLY A 44 13.75 8.03 -15.19
N PRO A 45 14.27 8.85 -16.12
CA PRO A 45 15.47 9.67 -15.91
C PRO A 45 15.21 10.96 -15.11
N SER A 46 14.18 10.99 -14.26
CA SER A 46 13.78 12.19 -13.53
C SER A 46 14.86 12.68 -12.56
N VAL A 47 15.21 13.95 -12.70
CA VAL A 47 16.21 14.64 -11.87
C VAL A 47 15.66 15.96 -11.35
N HIS A 48 16.21 16.45 -10.24
CA HIS A 48 15.93 17.79 -9.74
C HIS A 48 16.58 18.86 -10.63
N ALA A 49 15.82 19.46 -11.55
CA ALA A 49 16.35 20.41 -12.54
C ALA A 49 17.05 21.63 -11.93
N TYR A 50 16.53 22.13 -10.80
CA TYR A 50 17.06 23.31 -10.09
C TYR A 50 17.60 22.97 -8.70
N GLY A 51 17.83 21.68 -8.42
CA GLY A 51 18.06 21.18 -7.08
C GLY A 51 16.76 21.07 -6.27
N PHE A 52 16.87 20.53 -5.07
CA PHE A 52 15.74 20.29 -4.16
C PHE A 52 16.23 20.33 -2.71
N SER A 53 15.41 20.87 -1.81
CA SER A 53 15.71 20.87 -0.37
C SER A 53 14.59 20.14 0.35
N ALA A 54 14.89 18.94 0.83
CA ALA A 54 14.01 18.23 1.76
C ALA A 54 14.21 18.84 3.15
N ALA A 55 13.17 19.46 3.69
CA ALA A 55 13.17 20.04 5.02
C ALA A 55 11.83 19.78 5.70
N GLY A 56 11.78 18.81 6.60
CA GLY A 56 10.58 18.54 7.38
C GLY A 56 10.27 17.05 7.53
N PRO A 57 9.04 16.73 7.99
CA PRO A 57 8.60 15.36 8.20
C PRO A 57 8.71 14.54 6.92
N SER A 58 9.37 13.38 7.02
CA SER A 58 9.76 12.57 5.86
C SER A 58 8.55 11.96 5.16
N LEU A 59 7.52 11.55 5.92
CA LEU A 59 6.32 10.93 5.37
C LEU A 59 5.48 11.90 4.52
N PRO A 60 5.12 13.10 5.00
CA PRO A 60 4.46 14.10 4.16
C PRO A 60 5.25 14.46 2.90
N LEU A 61 6.56 14.64 3.00
CA LEU A 61 7.41 14.93 1.83
C LEU A 61 7.40 13.76 0.84
N LEU A 62 7.51 12.52 1.33
CA LEU A 62 7.42 11.34 0.49
C LEU A 62 6.05 11.23 -0.19
N GLN A 63 4.96 11.44 0.56
CA GLN A 63 3.60 11.43 0.04
C GLN A 63 3.42 12.48 -1.07
N GLU A 64 3.87 13.70 -0.85
CA GLU A 64 3.84 14.77 -1.85
C GLU A 64 4.60 14.36 -3.11
N MET A 65 5.84 13.91 -2.97
CA MET A 65 6.68 13.48 -4.09
C MET A 65 6.05 12.32 -4.86
N LEU A 66 5.54 11.29 -4.17
CA LEU A 66 4.93 10.13 -4.82
C LEU A 66 3.56 10.45 -5.42
N SER A 67 2.78 11.36 -4.85
CA SER A 67 1.46 11.73 -5.37
C SER A 67 1.52 12.27 -6.79
N VAL A 68 2.55 13.07 -7.11
CA VAL A 68 2.79 13.59 -8.46
C VAL A 68 3.10 12.45 -9.43
N LEU A 69 3.82 11.43 -8.96
CA LEU A 69 4.24 10.28 -9.77
C LEU A 69 3.10 9.28 -10.00
N GLN A 70 2.20 9.13 -9.02
CA GLN A 70 1.02 8.28 -9.12
C GLN A 70 0.03 8.76 -10.18
N LEU A 71 0.08 10.04 -10.56
CA LEU A 71 -0.73 10.65 -11.60
C LEU A 71 -0.12 10.51 -13.02
N ALA A 72 1.10 9.97 -13.13
CA ALA A 72 1.77 9.73 -14.41
C ALA A 72 1.28 8.42 -15.06
N GLU A 73 1.79 8.10 -16.26
CA GLU A 73 1.42 6.90 -17.04
C GLU A 73 1.67 5.54 -16.33
N TYR A 74 2.29 5.56 -15.15
CA TYR A 74 2.57 4.39 -14.34
C TYR A 74 1.78 4.46 -13.02
N PRO A 75 0.50 4.04 -12.99
CA PRO A 75 -0.28 4.09 -11.77
C PRO A 75 0.20 3.00 -10.80
N PHE A 76 0.64 3.42 -9.62
CA PHE A 76 1.10 2.53 -8.55
C PHE A 76 0.54 2.92 -7.19
N THR A 77 0.39 1.93 -6.32
CA THR A 77 0.22 2.13 -4.88
C THR A 77 1.53 1.77 -4.18
N TRP A 78 1.69 2.30 -2.98
CA TRP A 78 2.81 1.96 -2.12
C TRP A 78 2.31 1.68 -0.71
N SER A 79 3.06 0.85 0.01
CA SER A 79 2.75 0.50 1.39
C SER A 79 4.03 0.17 2.14
N VAL A 80 3.93 0.14 3.48
CA VAL A 80 4.99 -0.39 4.33
C VAL A 80 4.50 -1.70 4.91
N GLN A 81 5.17 -2.81 4.58
CA GLN A 81 4.82 -4.15 5.03
C GLN A 81 6.08 -4.80 5.61
N ASP A 82 5.98 -5.36 6.81
CA ASP A 82 7.11 -6.03 7.49
C ASP A 82 8.41 -5.19 7.52
N GLY A 83 8.27 -3.87 7.71
CA GLY A 83 9.40 -2.92 7.74
C GLY A 83 10.01 -2.60 6.38
N GLN A 84 9.40 -3.05 5.28
CA GLN A 84 9.85 -2.84 3.91
C GLN A 84 8.91 -1.91 3.17
N PHE A 85 9.45 -1.09 2.28
CA PHE A 85 8.70 -0.24 1.37
C PHE A 85 8.36 -1.04 0.12
N LEU A 86 7.07 -1.26 -0.14
CA LEU A 86 6.59 -2.04 -1.28
C LEU A 86 5.86 -1.15 -2.27
N ILE A 87 6.11 -1.41 -3.55
CA ILE A 87 5.41 -0.78 -4.67
C ILE A 87 4.73 -1.84 -5.49
N LEU A 88 3.47 -1.56 -5.78
CA LEU A 88 2.63 -2.40 -6.58
C LEU A 88 1.91 -1.54 -7.59
N ARG A 89 1.85 -1.97 -8.85
CA ARG A 89 1.00 -1.27 -9.81
C ARG A 89 -0.46 -1.41 -9.41
N THR A 90 -1.28 -0.43 -9.76
CA THR A 90 -2.73 -0.46 -9.48
C THR A 90 -3.48 -1.55 -10.23
N ASP A 91 -2.84 -2.24 -11.16
CA ASP A 91 -3.34 -3.41 -11.90
C ASP A 91 -2.66 -4.72 -11.47
N GLN A 92 -1.84 -4.70 -10.43
CA GLN A 92 -1.14 -5.88 -9.91
C GLN A 92 -1.63 -6.27 -8.52
N THR A 93 -1.36 -7.52 -8.16
CA THR A 93 -1.52 -8.09 -6.83
C THR A 93 -0.20 -8.67 -6.36
N LEU A 94 -0.09 -8.93 -5.06
CA LEU A 94 0.99 -9.75 -4.53
C LEU A 94 0.93 -11.15 -5.18
N PRO A 95 2.08 -11.77 -5.48
CA PRO A 95 2.15 -13.10 -6.09
C PRO A 95 1.90 -14.20 -5.05
N LEU A 96 0.76 -14.10 -4.37
CA LEU A 96 0.31 -14.98 -3.30
C LEU A 96 -1.09 -15.51 -3.64
N PRO A 97 -1.44 -16.73 -3.23
CA PRO A 97 -2.77 -17.27 -3.46
C PRO A 97 -3.83 -16.40 -2.77
N PRO A 98 -5.04 -16.26 -3.34
CA PRO A 98 -6.12 -15.53 -2.69
C PRO A 98 -6.44 -16.07 -1.30
N VAL A 99 -6.71 -15.17 -0.35
CA VAL A 99 -7.24 -15.55 0.97
C VAL A 99 -8.75 -15.74 0.82
N GLU A 100 -9.25 -16.93 1.15
CA GLU A 100 -10.69 -17.22 1.12
C GLU A 100 -11.42 -16.55 2.29
N LEU A 101 -12.40 -15.71 1.99
CA LEU A 101 -13.20 -15.00 2.98
C LEU A 101 -14.69 -15.26 2.80
N SER A 102 -15.31 -15.86 3.80
CA SER A 102 -16.73 -16.19 3.88
C SER A 102 -17.14 -16.27 5.35
N GLU A 103 -18.45 -16.40 5.63
CA GLU A 103 -18.93 -16.63 7.01
C GLU A 103 -18.26 -17.86 7.64
N ALA A 104 -18.01 -18.91 6.84
CA ALA A 104 -17.36 -20.14 7.29
C ALA A 104 -15.84 -19.99 7.55
N THR A 105 -15.19 -19.02 6.90
CA THR A 105 -13.73 -18.81 7.01
C THR A 105 -13.37 -17.58 7.86
N GLY A 106 -14.35 -16.99 8.55
CA GLY A 106 -14.12 -15.94 9.55
C GLY A 106 -14.60 -14.55 9.17
N MET A 107 -15.42 -14.39 8.14
CA MET A 107 -16.12 -13.11 7.88
C MET A 107 -17.09 -12.80 9.02
N ILE A 108 -17.09 -11.54 9.48
CA ILE A 108 -17.96 -11.05 10.54
C ILE A 108 -18.99 -10.10 9.93
N GLY A 109 -20.26 -10.43 10.12
CA GLY A 109 -21.36 -9.63 9.59
C GLY A 109 -21.45 -9.71 8.07
N ARG A 110 -21.84 -8.61 7.43
CA ARG A 110 -22.04 -8.52 5.98
C ARG A 110 -21.10 -7.51 5.35
N PRO A 111 -20.60 -7.76 4.13
CA PRO A 111 -19.81 -6.78 3.40
C PRO A 111 -20.65 -5.52 3.08
N ARG A 112 -20.01 -4.36 3.15
CA ARG A 112 -20.62 -3.05 2.85
C ARG A 112 -20.01 -2.50 1.57
N ARG A 113 -20.83 -2.17 0.57
CA ARG A 113 -20.35 -1.47 -0.63
C ARG A 113 -19.93 -0.04 -0.26
N LEU A 114 -18.81 0.40 -0.81
CA LEU A 114 -18.29 1.76 -0.62
C LEU A 114 -18.74 2.67 -1.77
N ASP A 115 -19.05 3.93 -1.46
CA ASP A 115 -19.53 4.91 -2.45
C ASP A 115 -18.49 5.18 -3.56
N ALA A 116 -17.19 5.10 -3.22
CA ALA A 116 -16.07 5.26 -4.15
C ALA A 116 -15.78 4.01 -5.00
N GLY A 117 -16.62 2.97 -4.91
CA GLY A 117 -16.38 1.65 -5.48
C GLY A 117 -15.60 0.74 -4.53
N GLY A 118 -15.81 -0.57 -4.66
CA GLY A 118 -15.24 -1.56 -3.76
C GLY A 118 -16.15 -1.94 -2.59
N VAL A 119 -15.58 -2.68 -1.64
CA VAL A 119 -16.30 -3.37 -0.57
C VAL A 119 -15.48 -3.31 0.71
N GLU A 120 -16.10 -2.87 1.80
CA GLU A 120 -15.57 -3.00 3.15
C GLU A 120 -16.08 -4.29 3.79
N VAL A 121 -15.18 -5.06 4.41
CA VAL A 121 -15.53 -6.29 5.10
C VAL A 121 -14.76 -6.42 6.40
N VAL A 122 -15.42 -6.93 7.43
CA VAL A 122 -14.80 -7.26 8.72
C VAL A 122 -14.61 -8.78 8.78
N SER A 123 -13.48 -9.21 9.33
CA SER A 123 -13.14 -10.62 9.52
C SER A 123 -12.48 -10.84 10.87
N LEU A 124 -12.36 -12.11 11.27
CA LEU A 124 -11.43 -12.53 12.31
C LEU A 124 -10.01 -12.06 11.97
N LEU A 125 -9.20 -11.82 13.00
CA LEU A 125 -7.82 -11.41 12.80
C LEU A 125 -7.06 -12.46 11.99
N ASP A 126 -6.48 -12.04 10.86
CA ASP A 126 -5.67 -12.88 9.99
C ASP A 126 -4.53 -12.04 9.40
N ALA A 127 -3.29 -12.43 9.70
CA ALA A 127 -2.09 -11.72 9.29
C ALA A 127 -1.78 -11.84 7.79
N ARG A 128 -2.48 -12.72 7.06
CA ARG A 128 -2.33 -12.86 5.60
C ARG A 128 -2.90 -11.66 4.84
N TYR A 129 -3.80 -10.89 5.45
CA TYR A 129 -4.32 -9.69 4.81
C TYR A 129 -3.24 -8.60 4.80
N ALA A 130 -2.85 -8.18 3.61
CA ALA A 130 -1.89 -7.12 3.39
C ALA A 130 -2.30 -6.31 2.15
N PRO A 131 -1.94 -5.00 2.06
CA PRO A 131 -2.20 -4.23 0.84
C PRO A 131 -1.62 -4.93 -0.40
N GLY A 132 -2.43 -5.07 -1.44
CA GLY A 132 -2.08 -5.81 -2.65
C GLY A 132 -2.44 -7.30 -2.64
N GLN A 133 -2.81 -7.87 -1.50
CA GLN A 133 -3.24 -9.27 -1.40
C GLN A 133 -4.58 -9.51 -2.09
N GLN A 134 -4.75 -10.67 -2.71
CA GLN A 134 -6.05 -11.10 -3.24
C GLN A 134 -6.92 -11.73 -2.14
N VAL A 135 -8.21 -11.41 -2.17
CA VAL A 135 -9.24 -12.00 -1.30
C VAL A 135 -10.35 -12.55 -2.17
N ALA A 136 -10.62 -13.84 -2.04
CA ALA A 136 -11.77 -14.49 -2.66
C ALA A 136 -12.95 -14.40 -1.68
N LEU A 137 -13.78 -13.36 -1.87
CA LEU A 137 -14.92 -13.08 -1.00
C LEU A 137 -16.15 -13.84 -1.50
N THR A 138 -16.80 -14.56 -0.59
CA THR A 138 -18.08 -15.24 -0.82
C THR A 138 -19.08 -14.84 0.26
N SER A 139 -20.14 -14.15 -0.14
CA SER A 139 -21.27 -13.77 0.72
C SER A 139 -22.57 -13.68 -0.10
N PRO A 140 -23.75 -13.67 0.54
CA PRO A 140 -25.02 -13.52 -0.16
C PRO A 140 -25.14 -12.24 -1.00
N ASP A 141 -24.48 -11.15 -0.58
CA ASP A 141 -24.62 -9.82 -1.19
C ASP A 141 -23.47 -9.47 -2.17
N VAL A 142 -22.31 -10.09 -1.96
CA VAL A 142 -21.07 -9.83 -2.71
C VAL A 142 -20.28 -11.12 -2.85
N THR A 143 -19.94 -11.49 -4.09
CA THR A 143 -19.04 -12.62 -4.39
C THR A 143 -18.06 -12.20 -5.50
N GLY A 144 -16.78 -12.52 -5.34
CA GLY A 144 -15.75 -12.20 -6.32
C GLY A 144 -14.33 -12.26 -5.75
N VAL A 145 -13.35 -11.99 -6.61
CA VAL A 145 -11.95 -11.82 -6.20
C VAL A 145 -11.63 -10.33 -6.18
N PHE A 146 -11.12 -9.87 -5.04
CA PHE A 146 -10.82 -8.46 -4.81
C PHE A 146 -9.37 -8.30 -4.38
N ARG A 147 -8.84 -7.10 -4.56
CA ARG A 147 -7.54 -6.70 -3.99
C ARG A 147 -7.76 -5.91 -2.70
N VAL A 148 -6.97 -6.20 -1.67
CA VAL A 148 -6.92 -5.39 -0.45
C VAL A 148 -6.22 -4.06 -0.76
N GLU A 149 -6.93 -2.95 -0.56
CA GLU A 149 -6.36 -1.60 -0.63
C GLU A 149 -5.88 -1.13 0.75
N HIS A 150 -6.73 -1.31 1.76
CA HIS A 150 -6.41 -1.01 3.14
C HIS A 150 -6.79 -2.17 4.05
N VAL A 151 -5.98 -2.38 5.08
CA VAL A 151 -6.25 -3.33 6.16
C VAL A 151 -5.93 -2.67 7.48
N HIS A 152 -6.84 -2.81 8.44
CA HIS A 152 -6.65 -2.42 9.82
C HIS A 152 -6.86 -3.63 10.72
N HIS A 153 -5.80 -4.05 11.41
CA HIS A 153 -5.87 -5.09 12.43
C HIS A 153 -6.08 -4.46 13.81
N ALA A 154 -7.10 -4.92 14.52
CA ALA A 154 -7.37 -4.52 15.90
C ALA A 154 -7.44 -5.76 16.79
N GLY A 155 -6.95 -5.63 18.02
CA GLY A 155 -7.09 -6.67 19.03
C GLY A 155 -7.04 -6.05 20.42
N ASP A 156 -7.88 -6.54 21.31
CA ASP A 156 -7.88 -6.16 22.72
C ASP A 156 -7.62 -7.40 23.57
N THR A 157 -6.60 -7.32 24.42
CA THR A 157 -6.25 -8.41 25.35
C THR A 157 -7.02 -8.31 26.66
N ARG A 158 -7.83 -7.27 26.88
CA ARG A 158 -8.61 -7.03 28.12
C ARG A 158 -10.04 -7.57 28.04
N GLY A 159 -10.17 -8.84 27.65
CA GLY A 159 -11.35 -9.68 27.88
C GLY A 159 -12.59 -9.42 27.03
N GLU A 160 -12.85 -8.18 26.60
CA GLU A 160 -14.11 -7.81 25.90
C GLU A 160 -13.94 -7.37 24.44
N GLY A 161 -12.73 -7.01 23.99
CA GLY A 161 -12.53 -6.59 22.60
C GLY A 161 -12.19 -7.73 21.65
N ALA A 162 -12.76 -7.68 20.45
CA ALA A 162 -12.57 -8.69 19.42
C ALA A 162 -11.24 -8.50 18.67
N PHE A 163 -10.62 -9.62 18.29
CA PHE A 163 -9.47 -9.64 17.37
C PHE A 163 -10.00 -9.69 15.95
N VAL A 164 -9.91 -8.56 15.24
CA VAL A 164 -10.53 -8.39 13.93
C VAL A 164 -9.59 -7.75 12.92
N SER A 165 -9.84 -8.05 11.64
CA SER A 165 -9.27 -7.32 10.51
C SER A 165 -10.40 -6.63 9.74
N THR A 166 -10.33 -5.32 9.60
CA THR A 166 -11.20 -4.55 8.70
C THR A 166 -10.46 -4.33 7.39
N LEU A 167 -11.07 -4.73 6.28
CA LEU A 167 -10.50 -4.68 4.95
C LEU A 167 -11.30 -3.73 4.08
N GLU A 168 -10.63 -2.84 3.37
CA GLU A 168 -11.17 -2.15 2.20
C GLU A 168 -10.68 -2.87 0.95
N LEU A 169 -11.63 -3.44 0.21
CA LEU A 169 -11.39 -4.25 -0.97
C LEU A 169 -11.79 -3.47 -2.22
N ARG A 170 -11.03 -3.61 -3.29
CA ARG A 170 -11.34 -3.06 -4.61
C ARG A 170 -11.46 -4.18 -5.64
N ASP A 171 -12.36 -4.00 -6.60
CA ASP A 171 -12.47 -4.90 -7.75
C ASP A 171 -11.11 -5.02 -8.42
N PHE A 172 -10.59 -6.25 -8.44
CA PHE A 172 -9.42 -6.55 -9.24
C PHE A 172 -9.93 -7.03 -10.59
N LEU A 173 -9.97 -6.13 -11.56
CA LEU A 173 -10.19 -6.53 -12.94
C LEU A 173 -8.95 -7.32 -13.37
N GLU A 174 -9.02 -8.65 -13.32
CA GLU A 174 -8.14 -9.46 -14.16
C GLU A 174 -8.32 -8.92 -15.57
N GLY A 175 -7.23 -8.42 -16.16
CA GLY A 175 -7.21 -8.05 -17.57
C GLY A 175 -7.84 -9.19 -18.35
N ILE A 176 -8.93 -8.86 -19.04
CA ILE A 176 -9.51 -9.73 -20.06
C ILE A 176 -8.35 -10.15 -20.96
N ALA A 177 -8.09 -11.46 -20.98
CA ALA A 177 -7.08 -12.08 -21.84
C ALA A 177 -7.29 -11.72 -23.31
#